data_AF-A0A955XJN3-F1
#
_entry.id   AF-A0A955XJN3-F1
#
_cell.length_a   1.000
_cell.length_b   1.000
_cell.length_c   1.000
_cell.angle_alpha   90.00
_cell.angle_beta   90.00
_cell.angle_gamma   90.00
#
_symmetry.space_group_name_H-M   'P 1'
#
loop_
_entity.id
_entity.type
_entity.pdbx_description
1 polymer ?
#
loop_
_entity_poly.entity_id
_entity_poly.type
_entity_poly.pdbx_seq_one_letter_code
_entity_poly.pdbx_strand_id
1 'polypeptide(L)'
;MGRLELLRRAPAEALTWFERALGVQQQAGDVLGLAASVEGAARALAELGRFDDALGLLGDSLTLNLRKGSRRGVALLQRTLDALVSAMPVATREQLAPAIEALSGRLMGDRS
;
A
#
# COMPACT_ATOMS: atom_id res chain seq x y z
N MET A 1 27.69 10.22 -11.51
CA MET A 1 26.99 10.27 -10.20
C MET A 1 25.60 10.95 -10.28
N GLY A 2 24.78 10.74 -11.32
CA GLY A 2 23.54 11.53 -11.49
C GLY A 2 22.21 10.77 -11.52
N ARG A 3 22.22 9.43 -11.63
CA ARG A 3 20.99 8.65 -11.88
C ARG A 3 20.45 7.90 -10.65
N LEU A 4 21.28 7.76 -9.62
CA LEU A 4 20.93 7.06 -8.37
C LEU A 4 20.30 7.98 -7.31
N GLU A 5 20.57 9.29 -7.36
CA GLU A 5 20.00 10.28 -6.41
C GLU A 5 18.50 10.56 -6.68
N LEU A 6 18.08 10.58 -7.94
CA LEU A 6 16.67 10.81 -8.30
C LEU A 6 15.75 9.68 -7.82
N LEU A 7 16.20 8.42 -7.92
CA LEU A 7 15.47 7.26 -7.38
C LEU A 7 15.53 7.18 -5.86
N ARG A 8 16.51 7.80 -5.20
CA ARG A 8 16.61 7.85 -3.73
C ARG A 8 15.75 8.95 -3.10
N ARG A 9 15.45 10.04 -3.83
CA ARG A 9 14.60 11.14 -3.33
C ARG A 9 13.10 10.93 -3.53
N ALA A 10 12.70 10.33 -4.65
CA ALA A 10 11.29 10.04 -4.94
C ALA A 10 10.55 9.22 -3.86
N PRO A 11 11.13 8.18 -3.22
CA PRO A 11 10.42 7.42 -2.19
C PRO A 11 10.22 8.21 -0.90
N ALA A 12 11.18 9.04 -0.51
CA ALA A 12 11.08 9.83 0.70
C ALA A 12 9.99 10.90 0.56
N GLU A 13 9.90 11.53 -0.61
CA GLU A 13 8.79 12.43 -0.92
C GLU A 13 7.46 11.71 -0.97
N ALA A 14 7.37 10.55 -1.63
CA ALA A 14 6.16 9.75 -1.64
C ALA A 14 5.72 9.40 -0.20
N LEU A 15 6.61 8.83 0.62
CA LEU A 15 6.34 8.52 2.04
C LEU A 15 5.92 9.75 2.85
N THR A 16 6.57 10.90 2.66
CA THR A 16 6.20 12.14 3.36
C THR A 16 4.82 12.64 2.93
N TRP A 17 4.50 12.53 1.64
CA TRP A 17 3.16 12.81 1.12
C TRP A 17 2.13 11.81 1.66
N PHE A 18 2.49 10.54 1.79
CA PHE A 18 1.65 9.50 2.41
C PHE A 18 1.36 9.79 3.86
N GLU A 19 2.37 10.06 4.69
CA GLU A 19 2.18 10.36 6.11
C GLU A 19 1.28 11.57 6.32
N ARG A 20 1.44 12.61 5.49
CA ARG A 20 0.56 13.79 5.50
C ARG A 20 -0.85 13.47 5.05
N ALA A 21 -1.01 12.71 3.96
CA ALA A 21 -2.31 12.29 3.46
C ALA A 21 -3.04 11.43 4.49
N LEU A 22 -2.33 10.48 5.12
CA LEU A 22 -2.83 9.62 6.18
C LEU A 22 -3.32 10.44 7.38
N GLY A 23 -2.56 11.44 7.83
CA GLY A 23 -2.97 12.34 8.91
C GLY A 23 -4.22 13.16 8.59
N VAL A 24 -4.31 13.73 7.37
CA VAL A 24 -5.46 14.52 6.94
C VAL A 24 -6.70 13.65 6.70
N GLN A 25 -6.55 12.49 6.06
CA GLN A 25 -7.65 11.59 5.71
C GLN A 25 -8.16 10.79 6.91
N GLN A 26 -7.32 10.51 7.93
CA GLN A 26 -7.79 10.00 9.22
C GLN A 26 -8.70 11.01 9.93
N GLN A 27 -8.38 12.31 9.85
CA GLN A 27 -9.20 13.37 10.44
C GLN A 27 -10.46 13.68 9.61
N ALA A 28 -10.37 13.61 8.28
CA ALA A 28 -11.47 13.93 7.36
C ALA A 28 -12.44 12.76 7.11
N GLY A 29 -12.04 11.52 7.40
CA GLY A 29 -12.86 10.32 7.15
C GLY A 29 -12.91 9.87 5.68
N ASP A 30 -12.12 10.48 4.79
CA ASP A 30 -12.01 10.09 3.38
C ASP A 30 -11.06 8.91 3.18
N VAL A 31 -11.56 7.71 3.49
CA VAL A 31 -10.80 6.46 3.35
C VAL A 31 -10.65 5.99 1.90
N LEU A 32 -11.50 6.47 0.97
CA LEU A 32 -11.37 6.17 -0.46
C LEU A 32 -10.23 6.97 -1.09
N GLY A 33 -10.13 8.26 -0.79
CA GLY A 33 -8.99 9.09 -1.20
C GLY A 33 -7.67 8.59 -0.64
N LEU A 34 -7.69 8.04 0.59
CA LEU A 34 -6.53 7.37 1.17
C LEU A 34 -6.13 6.12 0.38
N ALA A 35 -7.10 5.29 -0.02
CA ALA A 35 -6.82 4.08 -0.80
C ALA A 35 -6.20 4.42 -2.18
N ALA A 36 -6.72 5.44 -2.87
CA ALA A 36 -6.19 5.90 -4.16
C ALA A 36 -4.78 6.48 -4.03
N SER A 37 -4.52 7.19 -2.94
CA SER A 37 -3.17 7.62 -2.64
C SER A 37 -2.27 6.40 -2.50
N VAL A 38 -2.64 5.43 -1.65
CA VAL A 38 -1.80 4.26 -1.32
C VAL A 38 -1.49 3.41 -2.55
N GLU A 39 -2.41 3.32 -3.52
CA GLU A 39 -2.13 2.72 -4.83
C GLU A 39 -0.92 3.37 -5.53
N GLY A 40 -0.88 4.71 -5.57
CA GLY A 40 0.25 5.46 -6.11
C GLY A 40 1.56 5.21 -5.36
N ALA A 41 1.51 5.15 -4.01
CA ALA A 41 2.66 4.81 -3.17
C ALA A 41 3.25 3.47 -3.54
N ALA A 42 2.37 2.46 -3.54
CA ALA A 42 2.75 1.07 -3.65
C ALA A 42 3.42 0.82 -5.00
N ARG A 43 2.92 1.45 -6.08
CA ARG A 43 3.55 1.39 -7.40
C ARG A 43 4.92 2.08 -7.41
N ALA A 44 5.05 3.27 -6.83
CA ALA A 44 6.33 3.96 -6.76
C ALA A 44 7.37 3.17 -5.95
N LEU A 45 6.95 2.55 -4.84
CA LEU A 45 7.81 1.71 -4.01
C LEU A 45 8.18 0.39 -4.70
N ALA A 46 7.27 -0.21 -5.47
CA ALA A 46 7.53 -1.39 -6.28
C ALA A 46 8.62 -1.14 -7.34
N GLU A 47 8.56 -0.01 -8.04
CA GLU A 47 9.59 0.42 -9.01
C GLU A 47 10.97 0.60 -8.36
N LEU A 48 10.99 0.85 -7.04
CA LEU A 48 12.20 1.00 -6.24
C LEU A 48 12.64 -0.30 -5.55
N GLY A 49 11.90 -1.40 -5.75
CA GLY A 49 12.13 -2.69 -5.09
C GLY A 49 11.79 -2.70 -3.59
N ARG A 50 11.14 -1.67 -3.07
CA ARG A 50 10.77 -1.50 -1.65
C ARG A 50 9.40 -2.07 -1.36
N PHE A 51 9.23 -3.37 -1.60
CA PHE A 51 7.93 -4.04 -1.47
C PHE A 51 7.44 -4.15 -0.02
N ASP A 52 8.35 -4.27 0.95
CA ASP A 52 8.03 -4.26 2.38
C ASP A 52 7.24 -3.01 2.80
N ASP A 53 7.75 -1.84 2.43
CA ASP A 53 7.13 -0.56 2.76
C ASP A 53 5.76 -0.42 2.08
N ALA A 54 5.64 -0.92 0.83
CA ALA A 54 4.38 -0.91 0.09
C ALA A 54 3.31 -1.77 0.77
N LEU A 55 3.68 -2.97 1.25
CA LEU A 55 2.79 -3.85 2.00
C LEU A 55 2.37 -3.24 3.35
N GLY A 56 3.30 -2.53 4.02
CA GLY A 56 2.98 -1.78 5.24
C GLY A 56 1.90 -0.72 5.01
N LEU A 57 2.09 0.13 4.00
CA LEU A 57 1.12 1.17 3.63
C LEU A 57 -0.24 0.60 3.22
N LEU A 58 -0.23 -0.49 2.44
CA LEU A 58 -1.46 -1.22 2.08
C LEU A 58 -2.19 -1.74 3.32
N GLY A 59 -1.45 -2.29 4.31
CA GLY A 59 -2.02 -2.81 5.55
C GLY A 59 -2.73 -1.75 6.39
N ASP A 60 -2.09 -0.61 6.61
CA ASP A 60 -2.67 0.48 7.40
C ASP A 60 -3.93 1.05 6.74
N SER A 61 -3.87 1.27 5.43
CA SER A 61 -5.00 1.76 4.63
C SER A 61 -6.15 0.77 4.59
N LEU A 62 -5.84 -0.53 4.49
CA LEU A 62 -6.83 -1.60 4.48
C LEU A 62 -7.56 -1.66 5.82
N THR A 63 -6.83 -1.61 6.94
CA THR A 63 -7.43 -1.57 8.28
C THR A 63 -8.35 -0.35 8.44
N LEU A 64 -7.96 0.82 7.97
CA LEU A 64 -8.81 2.01 8.03
C LEU A 64 -10.07 1.88 7.16
N ASN A 65 -9.92 1.40 5.93
CA ASN A 65 -11.05 1.20 5.02
C ASN A 65 -12.03 0.15 5.54
N LEU A 66 -11.55 -0.96 6.10
CA LEU A 66 -12.37 -1.98 6.77
C LEU A 66 -13.11 -1.38 7.98
N ARG A 67 -12.40 -0.68 8.87
CA ARG A 67 -13.01 -0.05 10.06
C ARG A 67 -14.09 0.99 9.73
N LYS A 68 -13.99 1.63 8.56
CA LYS A 68 -14.96 2.62 8.07
C LYS A 68 -16.00 2.02 7.12
N GLY A 69 -15.94 0.72 6.82
CA GLY A 69 -16.89 0.02 5.93
C GLY A 69 -16.79 0.42 4.45
N SER A 70 -15.65 0.96 4.01
CA SER A 70 -15.45 1.42 2.63
C SER A 70 -15.12 0.26 1.69
N ARG A 71 -16.17 -0.38 1.16
CA ARG A 71 -16.02 -1.48 0.18
C ARG A 71 -15.22 -1.08 -1.07
N ARG A 72 -15.39 0.16 -1.54
CA ARG A 72 -14.68 0.67 -2.71
C ARG A 72 -13.18 0.82 -2.45
N GLY A 73 -12.81 1.37 -1.29
CA GLY A 73 -11.39 1.50 -0.94
C GLY A 73 -10.75 0.13 -0.68
N VAL A 74 -11.46 -0.80 -0.03
CA VAL A 74 -11.00 -2.19 0.13
C VAL A 74 -10.73 -2.85 -1.23
N ALA A 75 -11.66 -2.74 -2.18
CA ALA A 75 -11.48 -3.32 -3.51
C ALA A 75 -10.28 -2.71 -4.27
N LEU A 76 -10.04 -1.41 -4.12
CA LEU A 76 -8.88 -0.74 -4.72
C LEU A 76 -7.56 -1.24 -4.11
N LEU A 77 -7.50 -1.35 -2.78
CA LEU A 77 -6.33 -1.85 -2.07
C LEU A 77 -6.05 -3.32 -2.40
N GLN A 78 -7.09 -4.14 -2.54
CA GLN A 78 -6.96 -5.54 -2.99
C GLN A 78 -6.33 -5.62 -4.38
N ARG A 79 -6.85 -4.86 -5.36
CA ARG A 79 -6.26 -4.82 -6.71
C ARG A 79 -4.81 -4.35 -6.70
N THR A 80 -4.49 -3.40 -5.81
CA THR A 80 -3.13 -2.91 -5.64
C THR A 80 -2.21 -3.99 -5.09
N LEU A 81 -2.66 -4.75 -4.09
CA LEU A 81 -1.92 -5.90 -3.54
C LEU A 81 -1.65 -6.94 -4.63
N ASP A 82 -2.65 -7.31 -5.43
CA ASP A 82 -2.50 -8.28 -6.52
C ASP A 82 -1.48 -7.82 -7.57
N ALA A 83 -1.51 -6.53 -7.92
CA ALA A 83 -0.55 -5.93 -8.83
C ALA A 83 0.86 -5.92 -8.24
N LEU A 84 1.00 -5.61 -6.94
CA LEU A 84 2.27 -5.64 -6.24
C LEU A 84 2.87 -7.05 -6.26
N VAL A 85 2.09 -8.05 -5.85
CA VAL A 85 2.52 -9.46 -5.81
C VAL A 85 2.92 -9.97 -7.20
N SER A 86 2.26 -9.49 -8.26
CA SER A 86 2.61 -9.83 -9.63
C SER A 86 3.90 -9.17 -10.12
N ALA A 87 4.22 -7.97 -9.62
CA ALA A 87 5.45 -7.24 -9.93
C ALA A 87 6.65 -7.69 -9.10
N MET A 88 6.42 -8.40 -7.99
CA MET A 88 7.46 -8.88 -7.08
C MET A 88 8.29 -10.03 -7.68
N PRO A 89 9.62 -10.01 -7.54
CA PRO A 89 10.45 -11.18 -7.82
C PRO A 89 10.07 -12.37 -6.91
N VAL A 90 10.23 -13.60 -7.41
CA VAL A 90 9.88 -14.83 -6.67
C VAL A 90 10.54 -14.88 -5.28
N ALA A 91 11.83 -14.52 -5.19
CA ALA A 91 12.56 -14.49 -3.92
C ALA A 91 11.96 -13.50 -2.92
N THR A 92 11.56 -12.30 -3.38
CA THR A 92 10.91 -11.30 -2.53
C THR A 92 9.51 -11.73 -2.14
N ARG A 93 8.76 -12.36 -3.06
CA ARG A 93 7.43 -12.89 -2.78
C ARG A 93 7.47 -13.97 -1.70
N GLU A 94 8.46 -14.87 -1.72
CA GLU A 94 8.63 -15.88 -0.67
C GLU A 94 9.00 -15.26 0.68
N GLN A 95 9.90 -14.28 0.68
CA GLN A 95 10.26 -13.55 1.91
C GLN A 95 9.06 -12.81 2.52
N LEU A 96 8.19 -12.25 1.68
CA LEU A 96 7.02 -11.46 2.11
C LEU A 96 5.70 -12.22 2.08
N ALA A 97 5.75 -13.53 1.85
CA ALA A 97 4.60 -14.42 1.91
C ALA A 97 3.74 -14.25 3.17
N PRO A 98 4.30 -14.23 4.40
CA PRO A 98 3.48 -14.05 5.60
C PRO A 98 2.75 -12.69 5.65
N ALA A 99 3.37 -11.63 5.13
CA ALA A 99 2.74 -10.31 5.07
C ALA A 99 1.59 -10.29 4.04
N ILE A 100 1.81 -10.88 2.86
CA ILE A 100 0.79 -11.01 1.80
C ILE A 100 -0.40 -11.83 2.29
N GLU A 101 -0.14 -12.95 2.97
CA GLU A 101 -1.17 -13.80 3.55
C GLU A 101 -1.96 -13.09 4.65
N ALA A 102 -1.28 -12.33 5.53
CA ALA A 102 -1.96 -11.56 6.56
C ALA A 102 -2.91 -10.50 5.97
N LEU A 103 -2.50 -9.80 4.91
CA LEU A 103 -3.36 -8.84 4.22
C LEU A 103 -4.52 -9.53 3.48
N SER A 104 -4.24 -10.67 2.83
CA SER A 104 -5.26 -11.48 2.16
C SER A 104 -6.29 -12.04 3.16
N GLY A 105 -5.84 -12.45 4.35
CA GLY A 105 -6.69 -12.90 5.44
C GLY A 105 -7.62 -11.79 5.95
N ARG A 106 -7.10 -10.55 6.07
CA ARG A 106 -7.92 -9.37 6.41
C ARG A 106 -9.01 -9.09 5.37
N LEU A 107 -8.71 -9.29 4.09
CA LEU A 107 -9.70 -9.14 3.00
C LEU A 107 -10.79 -10.23 3.03
N MET A 108 -10.41 -11.47 3.36
CA MET A 108 -11.36 -12.60 3.41
C MET A 108 -12.21 -12.62 4.69
N GLY A 109 -11.70 -12.08 5.80
CA GLY A 109 -12.40 -12.01 7.09
C GLY A 109 -13.64 -11.11 7.11
N ASP A 110 -13.84 -10.26 6.08
CA ASP A 110 -15.02 -9.37 5.93
C ASP A 110 -16.21 -10.07 5.21
N ARG A 111 -16.18 -11.41 5.11
CA ARG A 111 -17.25 -12.24 4.51
C ARG A 111 -18.19 -12.92 5.53
N SER A 112 -18.18 -12.51 6.80
CA SER A 112 -19.10 -13.02 7.83
C SER A 112 -20.41 -12.26 7.88
#